data_AF-A0A819NND7-F1
#
_entry.id   AF-A0A819NND7-F1
#
_cell.length_a   1.000
_cell.length_b   1.000
_cell.length_c   1.000
_cell.angle_alpha   90.00
_cell.angle_beta   90.00
_cell.angle_gamma   90.00
#
_symmetry.space_group_name_H-M   'P 1'
#
loop_
_entity.id
_entity.type
_entity.pdbx_description
1 polymer ?
#
loop_
_entity_poly.entity_id
_entity_poly.type
_entity_poly.pdbx_seq_one_letter_code
_entity_poly.pdbx_strand_id
1 'polypeptide(L)'
;MVVHRGFIYTLERRTAVKCIFRCQNRDCKARCHTNLSINKFMSGPTPHSHASNPERIPAVEIKNDIKIKAAISNEAPSSIIQSSLRSLPLTAVSSLPSSDSLARTVRRQRPTLSLTSSSQLPIELRKTDRGDDFILYEDNEMIIFTTKRNLSLLKECTHWFVDGTFKVCPKQFYQLFTLHALLKSVVIPLVYGLLIGKSGDDYKQFFEKVLEQDDFQPESILSDFESGTIKTIKELFPNTVHRGCLFHYGQCIWRHIQENGLSTKYDDDENFTLNVRKLLSLPFVPASEVIEAFELIADEFDDEADTLVEYYEKTWIGEKKKRGAGRKKPKFNNELWNVYERVINDLPRSNNSVEAWHSAFANRVSMAHPSVAKLADKIRQEQSKFEIDIEQIFQGHQPQLKKCGNFGFKSESYVYFKK
;
A
#
# COMPACT_ATOMS: atom_id res chain seq x y z
N MET A 1 -9.23 -36.07 14.55
CA MET A 1 -8.15 -37.06 14.64
C MET A 1 -8.27 -37.77 15.98
N VAL A 2 -7.87 -39.04 16.09
CA VAL A 2 -7.85 -39.77 17.35
C VAL A 2 -6.44 -40.31 17.58
N VAL A 3 -5.97 -40.23 18.83
CA VAL A 3 -4.68 -40.79 19.26
C VAL A 3 -4.96 -41.85 20.32
N HIS A 4 -4.39 -43.03 20.18
CA HIS A 4 -4.55 -44.10 21.16
C HIS A 4 -3.32 -45.01 21.20
N ARG A 5 -2.74 -45.21 22.39
CA ARG A 5 -1.58 -46.08 22.65
C ARG A 5 -0.41 -45.86 21.67
N GLY A 6 -0.08 -44.61 21.38
CA GLY A 6 1.04 -44.29 20.47
C GLY A 6 0.72 -44.40 18.98
N PHE A 7 -0.54 -44.65 18.60
CA PHE A 7 -1.01 -44.72 17.22
C PHE A 7 -1.93 -43.54 16.87
N ILE A 8 -1.83 -43.05 15.64
CA ILE A 8 -2.61 -41.92 15.12
C ILE A 8 -3.63 -42.45 14.11
N TYR A 9 -4.89 -42.03 14.27
CA TYR A 9 -5.99 -42.42 13.40
C TYR A 9 -6.67 -41.21 12.76
N THR A 10 -6.97 -41.33 11.47
CA THR A 10 -7.70 -40.34 10.68
C THR A 10 -9.13 -40.81 10.46
N LEU A 11 -10.07 -39.86 10.42
CA LEU A 11 -11.47 -40.18 10.17
C LEU A 11 -11.60 -40.74 8.75
N GLU A 12 -12.13 -41.96 8.65
CA GLU A 12 -12.39 -42.61 7.37
C GLU A 12 -13.84 -42.37 6.94
N ARG A 13 -14.78 -42.57 7.87
CA ARG A 13 -16.21 -42.44 7.58
C ARG A 13 -16.98 -42.05 8.82
N ARG A 14 -17.92 -41.12 8.68
CA ARG A 14 -18.94 -40.82 9.70
C ARG A 14 -20.26 -41.45 9.28
N THR A 15 -20.92 -42.13 10.21
CA THR A 15 -22.25 -42.72 10.02
C THR A 15 -23.25 -42.02 10.94
N ALA A 16 -24.54 -42.34 10.81
CA ALA A 16 -25.58 -41.78 11.69
C ALA A 16 -25.36 -42.10 13.19
N VAL A 17 -24.59 -43.16 13.52
CA VAL A 17 -24.46 -43.65 14.89
C VAL A 17 -23.02 -43.67 15.42
N LYS A 18 -22.01 -43.66 14.54
CA LYS A 18 -20.60 -43.77 14.93
C LYS A 18 -19.63 -43.12 13.95
N CYS A 19 -18.43 -42.84 14.42
CA CYS A 19 -17.29 -42.39 13.63
C CYS A 19 -16.29 -43.54 13.48
N ILE A 20 -15.94 -43.88 12.24
CA ILE A 20 -14.97 -44.92 11.88
C ILE A 20 -13.65 -44.24 11.52
N PHE A 21 -12.59 -44.65 12.19
CA PHE A 21 -11.24 -44.14 11.99
C PHE A 21 -10.33 -45.25 11.49
N ARG A 22 -9.42 -44.91 10.57
CA ARG A 22 -8.36 -45.79 10.07
C ARG A 22 -7.00 -45.30 10.57
N CYS A 23 -6.03 -46.20 10.67
CA CYS A 23 -4.66 -45.82 10.96
C CYS A 23 -4.15 -44.83 9.90
N GLN A 24 -3.39 -43.83 10.35
CA GLN A 24 -2.80 -42.83 9.47
C GLN A 24 -1.76 -43.44 8.51
N ASN A 25 -1.08 -44.52 8.93
CA ASN A 25 -0.17 -45.24 8.06
C ASN A 25 -0.98 -45.94 6.95
N ARG A 26 -0.69 -45.63 5.68
CA ARG A 26 -1.46 -46.11 4.53
C ARG A 26 -1.38 -47.62 4.35
N ASP A 27 -0.26 -48.22 4.75
CA ASP A 27 0.00 -49.65 4.65
C ASP A 27 -0.59 -50.43 5.84
N CYS A 28 -1.11 -49.71 6.85
CA CYS A 28 -1.78 -50.28 7.99
C CYS A 28 -3.30 -50.32 7.80
N LYS A 29 -3.89 -51.51 7.97
CA LYS A 29 -5.34 -51.74 7.88
C LYS A 29 -6.09 -51.55 9.21
N ALA A 30 -5.40 -51.12 10.27
CA ALA A 30 -6.00 -50.97 11.58
C ALA A 30 -7.10 -49.90 11.60
N ARG A 31 -8.21 -50.18 12.31
CA ARG A 31 -9.37 -49.29 12.45
C ARG A 31 -9.88 -49.28 13.87
N CYS A 32 -10.44 -48.15 14.29
CA CYS A 32 -11.15 -48.00 15.56
C CYS A 32 -12.45 -47.24 15.36
N HIS A 33 -13.46 -47.49 16.20
CA HIS A 33 -14.73 -46.78 16.12
C HIS A 33 -15.00 -46.01 17.41
N THR A 34 -15.49 -44.79 17.28
CA THR A 34 -15.94 -43.96 18.40
C THR A 34 -17.39 -43.55 18.22
N ASN A 35 -18.00 -43.07 19.29
CA ASN A 35 -19.29 -42.40 19.22
C ASN A 35 -19.18 -41.07 18.44
N LEU A 36 -20.31 -40.44 18.13
CA LEU A 36 -20.34 -39.20 17.33
C LEU A 36 -19.58 -38.05 17.97
N SER A 37 -19.49 -38.02 19.30
CA SER A 37 -18.74 -37.00 20.07
C SER A 37 -17.25 -37.32 20.20
N ILE A 38 -16.78 -38.45 19.66
CA ILE A 38 -15.37 -38.87 19.61
C ILE A 38 -14.73 -38.93 21.02
N ASN A 39 -15.54 -39.13 22.07
CA ASN A 39 -15.07 -39.18 23.46
C ASN A 39 -15.07 -40.60 24.04
N LYS A 40 -15.69 -41.58 23.34
CA LYS A 40 -15.75 -42.97 23.77
C LYS A 40 -15.51 -43.92 22.60
N PHE A 41 -14.63 -44.91 22.78
CA PHE A 41 -14.48 -46.01 21.83
C PHE A 41 -15.69 -46.94 21.91
N MET A 42 -16.34 -47.14 20.76
CA MET A 42 -17.42 -48.12 20.58
C MET A 42 -16.89 -49.49 20.16
N SER A 43 -15.74 -49.50 19.47
CA SER A 43 -14.96 -50.71 19.25
C SER A 43 -13.48 -50.36 19.27
N GLY A 44 -12.68 -51.22 19.93
CA GLY A 44 -11.25 -51.03 20.07
C GLY A 44 -10.50 -51.00 18.74
N PRO A 45 -9.26 -50.48 18.72
CA PRO A 45 -8.44 -50.53 17.52
C PRO A 45 -8.07 -51.96 17.17
N THR A 46 -8.24 -52.33 15.91
CA THR A 46 -7.74 -53.61 15.39
C THR A 46 -6.20 -53.63 15.39
N PRO A 47 -5.57 -54.82 15.34
CA PRO A 47 -4.11 -54.95 15.38
C PRO A 47 -3.40 -54.15 14.28
N HIS A 48 -2.25 -53.57 14.61
CA HIS A 48 -1.41 -52.81 13.69
C HIS A 48 -0.33 -53.68 13.08
N SER A 49 0.08 -53.35 11.86
CA SER A 49 1.19 -53.99 11.15
C SER A 49 2.54 -53.25 11.37
N HIS A 50 2.59 -52.33 12.33
CA HIS A 50 3.79 -51.54 12.63
C HIS A 50 3.82 -51.17 14.11
N ALA A 51 5.01 -50.79 14.59
CA ALA A 51 5.19 -50.26 15.94
C ALA A 51 4.52 -48.89 16.12
N SER A 52 4.16 -48.56 17.37
CA SER A 52 3.70 -47.23 17.74
C SER A 52 4.84 -46.21 17.60
N ASN A 53 4.49 -44.96 17.28
CA ASN A 53 5.45 -43.86 17.25
C ASN A 53 4.93 -42.70 18.12
N PRO A 54 5.18 -42.75 19.44
CA PRO A 54 4.72 -41.71 20.35
C PRO A 54 5.36 -40.34 20.10
N GLU A 55 6.61 -40.29 19.65
CA GLU A 55 7.37 -39.05 19.40
C GLU A 55 6.75 -38.20 18.29
N ARG A 56 6.02 -38.82 17.37
CA ARG A 56 5.30 -38.13 16.30
C ARG A 56 4.00 -37.46 16.75
N ILE A 57 3.43 -37.89 17.88
CA ILE A 57 2.12 -37.39 18.35
C ILE A 57 2.13 -35.87 18.59
N PRO A 58 3.08 -35.31 19.37
CA PRO A 58 3.10 -33.87 19.62
C PRO A 58 3.23 -33.04 18.34
N ALA A 59 4.02 -33.49 17.36
CA ALA A 59 4.17 -32.80 16.08
C ALA A 59 2.86 -32.72 15.28
N VAL A 60 2.02 -33.76 15.35
CA VAL A 60 0.71 -33.78 14.67
C VAL A 60 -0.33 -32.94 15.43
N GLU A 61 -0.28 -32.92 16.75
CA GLU A 61 -1.13 -32.04 17.58
C GLU A 61 -0.84 -30.57 17.32
N ILE A 62 0.44 -30.16 17.33
CA ILE A 62 0.85 -28.79 16.97
C ILE A 62 0.40 -28.43 15.56
N LYS A 63 0.50 -29.35 14.59
CA LYS A 63 0.00 -29.09 13.24
C LYS A 63 -1.50 -28.82 13.24
N ASN A 64 -2.30 -29.52 14.05
CA ASN A 64 -3.73 -29.25 14.14
C ASN A 64 -4.04 -27.95 14.86
N ASP A 65 -3.30 -27.61 15.93
CA ASP A 65 -3.41 -26.32 16.61
C ASP A 65 -3.13 -25.15 15.64
N ILE A 66 -2.07 -25.25 14.85
CA ILE A 66 -1.75 -24.29 13.79
C ILE A 66 -2.92 -24.14 12.80
N LYS A 67 -3.57 -25.24 12.40
CA LYS A 67 -4.72 -25.17 11.49
C LYS A 67 -5.92 -24.47 12.14
N ILE A 68 -6.21 -24.77 13.42
CA ILE A 68 -7.32 -24.18 14.17
C ILE A 68 -7.09 -22.68 14.31
N LYS A 69 -5.92 -22.27 14.80
CA LYS A 69 -5.54 -20.86 14.92
C LYS A 69 -5.55 -20.15 13.56
N ALA A 70 -5.04 -20.80 12.51
CA ALA A 70 -5.04 -20.23 11.17
C ALA A 70 -6.46 -20.01 10.61
N ALA A 71 -7.44 -20.84 10.98
CA ALA A 71 -8.82 -20.71 10.51
C ALA A 71 -9.54 -19.49 11.13
N ILE A 72 -9.09 -19.02 12.30
CA ILE A 72 -9.77 -17.97 13.07
C ILE A 72 -8.93 -16.70 13.30
N SER A 73 -7.66 -16.69 12.88
CA SER A 73 -6.73 -15.57 13.13
C SER A 73 -6.11 -15.00 11.84
N ASN A 74 -6.01 -13.67 11.80
CA ASN A 74 -5.40 -12.87 10.73
C ASN A 74 -3.91 -12.56 10.94
N GLU A 75 -3.28 -13.07 12.00
CA GLU A 75 -1.86 -12.82 12.34
C GLU A 75 -0.86 -13.19 11.22
N ALA A 76 0.42 -12.80 11.34
CA ALA A 76 1.42 -13.31 10.41
C ALA A 76 1.57 -14.84 10.56
N PRO A 77 1.79 -15.62 9.47
CA PRO A 77 2.03 -17.06 9.58
C PRO A 77 3.16 -17.41 10.54
N SER A 78 4.22 -16.59 10.58
CA SER A 78 5.33 -16.73 11.51
C SER A 78 4.87 -16.64 12.98
N SER A 79 3.99 -15.69 13.32
CA SER A 79 3.46 -15.52 14.68
C SER A 79 2.61 -16.71 15.11
N ILE A 80 1.73 -17.22 14.24
CA ILE A 80 0.91 -18.41 14.53
C ILE A 80 1.78 -19.65 14.72
N ILE A 81 2.77 -19.84 13.85
CA ILE A 81 3.71 -20.97 13.95
C ILE A 81 4.50 -20.87 15.25
N GLN A 82 5.11 -19.72 15.54
CA GLN A 82 5.95 -19.52 16.71
C GLN A 82 5.16 -19.71 18.01
N SER A 83 3.96 -19.13 18.11
CA SER A 83 3.11 -19.29 19.30
C SER A 83 2.71 -20.75 19.55
N SER A 84 2.46 -21.52 18.49
CA SER A 84 2.13 -22.95 18.58
C SER A 84 3.36 -23.81 18.88
N LEU A 85 4.54 -23.44 18.37
CA LEU A 85 5.78 -24.18 18.64
C LEU A 85 6.27 -24.04 20.09
N ARG A 86 5.86 -23.00 20.83
CA ARG A 86 6.24 -22.81 22.25
C ARG A 86 5.85 -23.99 23.15
N SER A 87 4.77 -24.70 22.82
CA SER A 87 4.28 -25.85 23.59
C SER A 87 4.81 -27.20 23.06
N LEU A 88 5.72 -27.20 22.09
CA LEU A 88 6.25 -28.44 21.51
C LEU A 88 7.44 -29.00 22.33
N PRO A 89 7.41 -30.28 22.75
CA PRO A 89 8.58 -30.95 23.31
C PRO A 89 9.73 -31.04 22.31
N LEU A 90 10.96 -30.77 22.74
CA LEU A 90 12.14 -30.81 21.86
C LEU A 90 12.39 -32.17 21.20
N THR A 91 11.99 -33.26 21.87
CA THR A 91 12.07 -34.63 21.34
C THR A 91 11.21 -34.86 20.10
N ALA A 92 10.18 -34.03 19.87
CA ALA A 92 9.28 -34.14 18.72
C ALA A 92 9.69 -33.26 17.52
N VAL A 93 10.78 -32.48 17.63
CA VAL A 93 11.22 -31.52 16.59
C VAL A 93 11.60 -32.22 15.29
N SER A 94 12.24 -33.39 15.36
CA SER A 94 12.64 -34.19 14.18
C SER A 94 11.44 -34.66 13.34
N SER A 95 10.26 -34.73 13.94
CA SER A 95 9.01 -35.15 13.31
C SER A 95 8.20 -33.99 12.72
N LEU A 96 8.66 -32.74 12.89
CA LEU A 96 7.98 -31.57 12.35
C LEU A 96 8.19 -31.42 10.83
N PRO A 97 7.17 -30.95 10.10
CA PRO A 97 7.37 -30.40 8.76
C PRO A 97 8.28 -29.16 8.80
N SER A 98 8.91 -28.84 7.66
CA SER A 98 9.66 -27.59 7.51
C SER A 98 8.79 -26.35 7.78
N SER A 99 9.43 -25.26 8.20
CA SER A 99 8.77 -23.96 8.45
C SER A 99 7.94 -23.50 7.23
N ASP A 100 8.45 -23.65 6.02
CA ASP A 100 7.72 -23.32 4.79
C ASP A 100 6.46 -24.16 4.57
N SER A 101 6.50 -25.43 4.96
CA SER A 101 5.34 -26.33 4.87
C SER A 101 4.26 -25.94 5.88
N LEU A 102 4.66 -25.52 7.09
CA LEU A 102 3.76 -24.98 8.10
C LEU A 102 3.16 -23.64 7.64
N ALA A 103 3.96 -22.74 7.08
CA ALA A 103 3.49 -21.46 6.53
C ALA A 103 2.49 -21.67 5.38
N ARG A 104 2.75 -22.62 4.49
CA ARG A 104 1.80 -23.04 3.44
C ARG A 104 0.52 -23.62 4.04
N THR A 105 0.61 -24.37 5.14
CA THR A 105 -0.56 -24.90 5.84
C THR A 105 -1.42 -23.78 6.41
N VAL A 106 -0.83 -22.78 7.07
CA VAL A 106 -1.55 -21.59 7.57
C VAL A 106 -2.30 -20.90 6.44
N ARG A 107 -1.62 -20.63 5.31
CA ARG A 107 -2.23 -19.97 4.14
C ARG A 107 -3.41 -20.75 3.56
N ARG A 108 -3.35 -22.08 3.56
CA ARG A 108 -4.43 -22.96 3.03
C ARG A 108 -5.62 -23.08 3.97
N GLN A 109 -5.42 -22.94 5.28
CA GLN A 109 -6.50 -23.07 6.27
C GLN A 109 -7.21 -21.76 6.56
N ARG A 110 -6.55 -20.64 6.28
CA ARG A 110 -7.25 -19.37 6.24
C ARG A 110 -8.37 -19.47 5.22
N PRO A 111 -9.60 -19.06 5.56
CA PRO A 111 -10.60 -18.85 4.55
C PRO A 111 -10.02 -17.82 3.57
N THR A 112 -9.61 -18.29 2.38
CA THR A 112 -9.69 -17.43 1.22
C THR A 112 -11.15 -17.04 1.16
N LEU A 113 -11.45 -15.78 1.45
CA LEU A 113 -12.66 -15.15 0.97
C LEU A 113 -12.56 -15.24 -0.55
N SER A 114 -12.97 -16.40 -1.07
CA SER A 114 -13.35 -16.55 -2.45
C SER A 114 -14.52 -15.61 -2.56
N LEU A 115 -14.37 -14.57 -3.37
CA LEU A 115 -15.52 -13.95 -3.98
C LEU A 115 -16.36 -15.12 -4.50
N THR A 116 -17.49 -15.37 -3.84
CA THR A 116 -18.49 -16.30 -4.35
C THR A 116 -18.94 -15.75 -5.70
N SER A 117 -19.76 -16.49 -6.44
CA SER A 117 -20.31 -16.10 -7.74
C SER A 117 -20.98 -14.71 -7.82
N SER A 118 -21.14 -14.00 -6.70
CA SER A 118 -21.31 -12.55 -6.63
C SER A 118 -19.93 -11.87 -6.52
N SER A 119 -19.52 -11.12 -7.53
CA SER A 119 -18.28 -10.31 -7.62
C SER A 119 -18.16 -9.19 -6.56
N GLN A 120 -18.92 -9.26 -5.46
CA GLN A 120 -19.01 -8.25 -4.42
C GLN A 120 -18.32 -8.67 -3.12
N LEU A 121 -17.77 -7.69 -2.42
CA LEU A 121 -17.19 -7.83 -1.09
C LEU A 121 -18.22 -8.38 -0.08
N PRO A 122 -17.79 -9.24 0.86
CA PRO A 122 -18.64 -9.72 1.95
C PRO A 122 -19.30 -8.56 2.71
N ILE A 123 -20.56 -8.73 3.11
CA ILE A 123 -21.37 -7.67 3.73
C ILE A 123 -20.71 -7.05 4.98
N GLU A 124 -19.94 -7.84 5.73
CA GLU A 124 -19.20 -7.39 6.91
C GLU A 124 -18.10 -6.38 6.59
N LEU A 125 -17.55 -6.42 5.37
CA LEU A 125 -16.49 -5.51 4.90
C LEU A 125 -17.05 -4.29 4.17
N ARG A 126 -18.37 -4.23 3.95
CA ARG A 126 -19.04 -3.11 3.28
C ARG A 126 -19.39 -1.96 4.24
N LYS A 127 -19.10 -2.13 5.53
CA LYS A 127 -19.34 -1.14 6.58
C LYS A 127 -18.07 -0.83 7.38
N THR A 128 -18.01 0.37 7.96
CA THR A 128 -16.97 0.75 8.92
C THR A 128 -17.16 0.00 10.25
N ASP A 129 -16.15 0.05 11.12
CA ASP A 129 -16.27 -0.48 12.49
C ASP A 129 -17.35 0.24 13.32
N ARG A 130 -17.83 1.41 12.88
CA ARG A 130 -18.92 2.19 13.48
C ARG A 130 -20.28 1.98 12.81
N GLY A 131 -20.33 1.14 11.76
CA GLY A 131 -21.58 0.75 11.09
C GLY A 131 -22.02 1.62 9.91
N ASP A 132 -21.22 2.62 9.54
CA ASP A 132 -21.45 3.45 8.35
C ASP A 132 -21.16 2.67 7.07
N ASP A 133 -21.89 2.96 5.99
CA ASP A 133 -21.61 2.39 4.67
C ASP A 133 -20.22 2.83 4.20
N PHE A 134 -19.42 1.88 3.71
CA PHE A 134 -18.01 2.07 3.40
C PHE A 134 -17.60 1.69 1.98
N ILE A 135 -18.56 1.38 1.12
CA ILE A 135 -18.35 1.12 -0.31
C ILE A 135 -19.18 2.12 -1.09
N LEU A 136 -18.50 2.98 -1.83
CA LEU A 136 -19.14 3.93 -2.75
C LEU A 136 -19.46 3.26 -4.08
N TYR A 137 -18.51 2.50 -4.62
CA TYR A 137 -18.63 1.84 -5.92
C TYR A 137 -17.91 0.50 -5.89
N GLU A 138 -18.46 -0.50 -6.59
CA GLU A 138 -17.86 -1.82 -6.72
C GLU A 138 -18.33 -2.49 -8.00
N ASP A 139 -17.36 -2.80 -8.87
CA ASP A 139 -17.51 -3.74 -9.98
C ASP A 139 -16.23 -4.60 -10.13
N ASN A 140 -16.06 -5.22 -11.29
CA ASN A 140 -14.91 -6.09 -11.56
C ASN A 140 -13.59 -5.31 -11.80
N GLU A 141 -13.68 -4.02 -12.12
CA GLU A 141 -12.56 -3.18 -12.56
C GLU A 141 -12.16 -2.16 -11.49
N MET A 142 -13.09 -1.79 -10.62
CA MET A 142 -12.89 -0.77 -9.62
C MET A 142 -13.69 -1.00 -8.34
N ILE A 143 -13.03 -0.77 -7.20
CA ILE A 143 -13.69 -0.71 -5.88
C ILE A 143 -13.29 0.60 -5.21
N ILE A 144 -14.28 1.39 -4.80
CA ILE A 144 -14.07 2.65 -4.09
C ILE A 144 -14.59 2.55 -2.66
N PHE A 145 -13.70 2.74 -1.70
CA PHE A 145 -13.99 2.78 -0.27
C PHE A 145 -14.01 4.23 0.21
N THR A 146 -15.14 4.65 0.77
CA THR A 146 -15.32 5.95 1.44
C THR A 146 -16.66 5.95 2.19
N THR A 147 -16.86 6.94 3.05
CA THR A 147 -18.13 7.18 3.77
C THR A 147 -18.74 8.50 3.33
N LYS A 148 -20.03 8.72 3.60
CA LYS A 148 -20.66 10.04 3.41
C LYS A 148 -19.94 11.14 4.19
N ARG A 149 -19.49 10.84 5.40
CA ARG A 149 -18.72 11.79 6.23
C ARG A 149 -17.38 12.14 5.57
N ASN A 150 -16.67 11.17 5.02
CA ASN A 150 -15.42 11.42 4.30
C ASN A 150 -15.66 12.34 3.09
N LEU A 151 -16.76 12.14 2.35
CA LEU A 151 -17.14 13.00 1.22
C LEU A 151 -17.50 14.42 1.67
N SER A 152 -18.22 14.59 2.79
CA SER A 152 -18.48 15.92 3.37
C SER A 152 -17.18 16.64 3.74
N LEU A 153 -16.22 15.95 4.38
CA LEU A 153 -14.91 16.51 4.71
C LEU A 153 -14.11 16.85 3.44
N LEU A 154 -14.19 16.00 2.42
CA LEU A 154 -13.54 16.23 1.13
C LEU A 154 -14.05 17.50 0.46
N LYS A 155 -15.35 17.78 0.56
CA LYS A 155 -15.99 19.01 0.07
C LYS A 155 -15.58 20.26 0.86
N GLU A 156 -15.44 20.14 2.17
CA GLU A 156 -15.01 21.25 3.04
C GLU A 156 -13.53 21.63 2.85
N CYS A 157 -12.67 20.65 2.51
CA CYS A 157 -11.25 20.87 2.34
C CYS A 157 -10.92 21.31 0.90
N THR A 158 -10.25 22.45 0.73
CA THR A 158 -9.95 23.02 -0.59
C THR A 158 -8.65 22.50 -1.24
N HIS A 159 -7.76 21.88 -0.46
CA HIS A 159 -6.49 21.34 -0.96
C HIS A 159 -6.46 19.82 -0.86
N TRP A 160 -6.38 19.18 -2.02
CA TRP A 160 -6.40 17.74 -2.17
C TRP A 160 -5.05 17.20 -2.60
N PHE A 161 -4.83 15.91 -2.32
CA PHE A 161 -3.63 15.18 -2.70
C PHE A 161 -4.03 13.82 -3.24
N VAL A 162 -3.38 13.40 -4.33
CA VAL A 162 -3.61 12.07 -4.90
C VAL A 162 -2.31 11.34 -5.10
N ASP A 163 -2.33 10.04 -4.85
CA ASP A 163 -1.18 9.16 -5.02
C ASP A 163 -1.63 7.72 -5.24
N GLY A 164 -0.81 6.93 -5.94
CA GLY A 164 -1.04 5.53 -6.26
C GLY A 164 0.07 4.63 -5.74
N THR A 165 -0.27 3.49 -5.14
CA THR A 165 0.72 2.51 -4.66
C THR A 165 0.45 1.09 -5.12
N PHE A 166 1.53 0.42 -5.53
CA PHE A 166 1.53 -0.98 -6.01
C PHE A 166 1.79 -1.99 -4.89
N LYS A 167 2.48 -1.57 -3.81
CA LYS A 167 3.09 -2.48 -2.82
C LYS A 167 2.07 -3.36 -2.09
N VAL A 168 0.88 -2.81 -1.83
CA VAL A 168 -0.21 -3.47 -1.09
C VAL A 168 -1.37 -3.88 -1.98
N CYS A 169 -1.25 -3.71 -3.29
CA CYS A 169 -2.37 -3.92 -4.20
C CYS A 169 -2.64 -5.43 -4.42
N PRO A 170 -3.91 -5.89 -4.36
CA PRO A 170 -4.26 -7.28 -4.66
C PRO A 170 -3.94 -7.61 -6.12
N LYS A 171 -3.63 -8.87 -6.43
CA LYS A 171 -3.20 -9.26 -7.79
C LYS A 171 -4.23 -8.99 -8.90
N GLN A 172 -5.51 -8.86 -8.55
CA GLN A 172 -6.58 -8.56 -9.49
C GLN A 172 -6.56 -7.08 -9.94
N PHE A 173 -5.94 -6.21 -9.16
CA PHE A 173 -5.88 -4.77 -9.39
C PHE A 173 -4.43 -4.35 -9.66
N TYR A 174 -4.27 -3.25 -10.38
CA TYR A 174 -2.97 -2.70 -10.68
C TYR A 174 -2.46 -1.85 -9.53
N GLN A 175 -3.30 -0.99 -8.95
CA GLN A 175 -2.89 -0.09 -7.87
C GLN A 175 -3.98 0.18 -6.83
N LEU A 176 -3.54 0.57 -5.63
CA LEU A 176 -4.34 1.28 -4.65
C LEU A 176 -4.11 2.78 -4.86
N PHE A 177 -5.11 3.47 -5.41
CA PHE A 177 -5.13 4.92 -5.58
C PHE A 177 -5.83 5.56 -4.38
N THR A 178 -5.31 6.68 -3.88
CA THR A 178 -5.84 7.34 -2.69
C THR A 178 -6.02 8.83 -2.91
N LEU A 179 -7.15 9.35 -2.47
CA LEU A 179 -7.45 10.78 -2.41
C LEU A 179 -7.46 11.23 -0.94
N HIS A 180 -6.61 12.20 -0.66
CA HIS A 180 -6.42 12.80 0.64
C HIS A 180 -6.79 14.29 0.59
N ALA A 181 -7.08 14.88 1.75
CA ALA A 181 -7.36 16.31 1.87
C ALA A 181 -6.63 16.95 3.04
N LEU A 182 -6.34 18.25 2.94
CA LEU A 182 -5.75 19.05 4.01
C LEU A 182 -6.82 19.54 4.99
N LEU A 183 -6.92 18.92 6.16
CA LEU A 183 -7.80 19.33 7.25
C LEU A 183 -6.98 19.96 8.39
N LYS A 184 -7.18 21.26 8.67
CA LYS A 184 -6.49 22.01 9.75
C LYS A 184 -4.97 21.71 9.82
N SER A 185 -4.30 21.79 8.67
CA SER A 185 -2.86 21.51 8.48
C SER A 185 -2.42 20.04 8.50
N VAL A 186 -3.36 19.09 8.55
CA VAL A 186 -3.09 17.65 8.49
C VAL A 186 -3.62 17.05 7.20
N VAL A 187 -2.80 16.26 6.51
CA VAL A 187 -3.24 15.51 5.32
C VAL A 187 -3.83 14.18 5.75
N ILE A 188 -5.13 13.96 5.47
CA ILE A 188 -5.86 12.74 5.84
C ILE A 188 -6.37 12.01 4.59
N PRO A 189 -6.28 10.66 4.53
CA PRO A 189 -6.92 9.90 3.46
C PRO A 189 -8.44 9.88 3.66
N LEU A 190 -9.19 10.11 2.59
CA LEU A 190 -10.65 10.14 2.64
C LEU A 190 -11.30 9.15 1.66
N VAL A 191 -10.65 8.89 0.52
CA VAL A 191 -11.15 7.94 -0.48
C VAL A 191 -10.04 7.01 -0.91
N TYR A 192 -10.35 5.72 -0.98
CA TYR A 192 -9.45 4.67 -1.45
C TYR A 192 -10.05 3.98 -2.67
N GLY A 193 -9.29 3.84 -3.75
CA GLY A 193 -9.68 3.16 -4.97
C GLY A 193 -8.76 1.99 -5.29
N LEU A 194 -9.31 0.81 -5.53
CA LEU A 194 -8.59 -0.28 -6.22
C LEU A 194 -8.88 -0.19 -7.71
N LEU A 195 -7.85 0.05 -8.51
CA LEU A 195 -7.97 0.30 -9.96
C LEU A 195 -7.22 -0.80 -10.73
N ILE A 196 -7.78 -1.26 -11.85
CA ILE A 196 -7.14 -2.23 -12.76
C ILE A 196 -6.05 -1.64 -13.65
N GLY A 197 -5.90 -0.32 -13.67
CA GLY A 197 -4.92 0.35 -14.51
C GLY A 197 -4.45 1.69 -13.95
N LYS A 198 -3.70 2.41 -14.78
CA LYS A 198 -3.12 3.73 -14.52
C LYS A 198 -3.23 4.66 -15.74
N SER A 199 -4.13 4.34 -16.66
CA SER A 199 -4.42 5.19 -17.81
C SER A 199 -5.23 6.41 -17.36
N GLY A 200 -5.31 7.43 -18.21
CA GLY A 200 -6.19 8.58 -17.94
C GLY A 200 -7.66 8.18 -17.79
N ASP A 201 -8.08 7.10 -18.47
CA ASP A 201 -9.45 6.58 -18.38
C ASP A 201 -9.73 5.94 -17.02
N ASP A 202 -8.79 5.14 -16.51
CA ASP A 202 -8.90 4.53 -15.17
C ASP A 202 -9.09 5.60 -14.08
N TYR A 203 -8.29 6.67 -14.13
CA TYR A 203 -8.43 7.80 -13.19
C TYR A 203 -9.73 8.56 -13.41
N LYS A 204 -10.16 8.72 -14.66
CA LYS A 204 -11.37 9.45 -15.00
C LYS A 204 -12.59 8.76 -14.40
N GLN A 205 -12.71 7.45 -14.60
CA GLN A 205 -13.78 6.65 -14.00
C GLN A 205 -13.79 6.75 -12.47
N PHE A 206 -12.61 6.69 -11.83
CA PHE A 206 -12.49 6.87 -10.37
C PHE A 206 -13.04 8.23 -9.91
N PHE A 207 -12.58 9.31 -10.54
CA PHE A 207 -13.02 10.66 -10.17
C PHE A 207 -14.50 10.90 -10.50
N GLU A 208 -15.01 10.42 -11.63
CA GLU A 208 -16.42 10.54 -11.98
C GLU A 208 -17.32 9.91 -10.91
N LYS A 209 -16.97 8.73 -10.39
CA LYS A 209 -17.73 8.10 -9.29
C LYS A 209 -17.72 8.91 -8.00
N VAL A 210 -16.62 9.59 -7.71
CA VAL A 210 -16.55 10.51 -6.56
C VAL A 210 -17.38 11.77 -6.84
N LEU A 211 -17.27 12.36 -8.03
CA LEU A 211 -17.96 13.59 -8.42
C LEU A 211 -19.48 13.42 -8.59
N GLU A 212 -19.97 12.20 -8.83
CA GLU A 212 -21.40 11.88 -8.79
C GLU A 212 -22.05 12.14 -7.42
N GLN A 213 -21.25 12.25 -6.35
CA GLN A 213 -21.76 12.34 -4.98
C GLN A 213 -22.06 13.77 -4.52
N ASP A 214 -21.35 14.77 -5.04
CA ASP A 214 -21.53 16.17 -4.67
C ASP A 214 -20.81 17.09 -5.66
N ASP A 215 -21.06 18.39 -5.57
CA ASP A 215 -20.31 19.42 -6.27
C ASP A 215 -19.02 19.74 -5.52
N PHE A 216 -17.92 19.13 -5.96
CA PHE A 216 -16.60 19.34 -5.40
C PHE A 216 -15.80 20.37 -6.20
N GLN A 217 -15.34 21.43 -5.53
CA GLN A 217 -14.58 22.53 -6.14
C GLN A 217 -13.25 22.75 -5.38
N PRO A 218 -12.29 21.80 -5.42
CA PRO A 218 -11.01 22.01 -4.77
C PRO A 218 -10.25 23.18 -5.42
N GLU A 219 -9.61 24.02 -4.61
CA GLU A 219 -8.73 25.09 -5.09
C GLU A 219 -7.45 24.52 -5.69
N SER A 220 -6.91 23.44 -5.11
CA SER A 220 -5.71 22.79 -5.66
C SER A 220 -5.69 21.29 -5.45
N ILE A 221 -5.19 20.55 -6.44
CA ILE A 221 -4.85 19.14 -6.31
C ILE A 221 -3.34 18.97 -6.51
N LEU A 222 -2.67 18.32 -5.55
CA LEU A 222 -1.26 17.95 -5.65
C LEU A 222 -1.15 16.47 -6.06
N SER A 223 -0.34 16.18 -7.09
CA SER A 223 -0.08 14.81 -7.53
C SER A 223 1.38 14.65 -7.98
N ASP A 224 1.71 13.40 -8.32
CA ASP A 224 2.95 13.06 -9.01
C ASP A 224 2.91 13.47 -10.49
N PHE A 225 4.05 13.37 -11.17
CA PHE A 225 4.21 13.73 -12.59
C PHE A 225 3.71 12.64 -13.55
N GLU A 226 2.54 12.06 -13.25
CA GLU A 226 1.94 11.01 -14.07
C GLU A 226 0.97 11.58 -15.10
N SER A 227 1.33 11.49 -16.38
CA SER A 227 0.55 12.09 -17.49
C SER A 227 -0.94 11.73 -17.48
N GLY A 228 -1.30 10.51 -17.08
CA GLY A 228 -2.69 10.07 -16.95
C GLY A 228 -3.45 10.92 -15.93
N THR A 229 -2.97 10.95 -14.69
CA THR A 229 -3.54 11.74 -13.59
C THR A 229 -3.61 13.23 -13.93
N ILE A 230 -2.54 13.79 -14.51
CA ILE A 230 -2.49 15.22 -14.90
C ILE A 230 -3.57 15.55 -15.93
N LYS A 231 -3.71 14.71 -16.96
CA LYS A 231 -4.69 14.93 -18.02
C LYS A 231 -6.11 14.87 -17.44
N THR A 232 -6.39 13.85 -16.64
CA THR A 232 -7.71 13.64 -16.02
C THR A 232 -8.08 14.80 -15.09
N ILE A 233 -7.16 15.27 -14.24
CA ILE A 233 -7.42 16.41 -13.36
C ILE A 233 -7.77 17.66 -14.16
N LYS A 234 -7.02 17.96 -15.23
CA LYS A 234 -7.30 19.13 -16.08
C LYS A 234 -8.64 19.04 -16.80
N GLU A 235 -9.06 17.84 -17.16
CA GLU A 235 -10.34 17.59 -17.84
C GLU A 235 -11.52 17.74 -16.87
N LEU A 236 -11.43 17.14 -15.68
CA LEU A 236 -12.54 17.09 -14.72
C LEU A 236 -12.60 18.31 -13.80
N PHE A 237 -11.48 18.99 -13.58
CA PHE A 237 -11.37 20.15 -12.68
C PHE A 237 -10.71 21.35 -13.38
N PRO A 238 -11.38 21.97 -14.37
CA PRO A 238 -10.79 23.02 -15.18
C PRO A 238 -10.42 24.29 -14.38
N ASN A 239 -11.09 24.52 -13.25
CA ASN A 239 -10.86 25.68 -12.38
C ASN A 239 -9.90 25.39 -11.22
N THR A 240 -9.45 24.14 -11.06
CA THR A 240 -8.56 23.74 -9.98
C THR A 240 -7.11 23.93 -10.37
N VAL A 241 -6.31 24.48 -9.46
CA VAL A 241 -4.87 24.61 -9.65
C VAL A 241 -4.19 23.27 -9.43
N HIS A 242 -3.84 22.59 -10.52
CA HIS A 242 -3.08 21.35 -10.44
C HIS A 242 -1.59 21.62 -10.16
N ARG A 243 -1.01 20.93 -9.17
CA ARG A 243 0.38 21.11 -8.71
C ARG A 243 1.12 19.78 -8.70
N GLY A 244 2.37 19.80 -9.15
CA GLY A 244 3.29 18.68 -9.09
C GLY A 244 4.00 18.60 -7.74
N CYS A 245 4.22 17.40 -7.25
CA CYS A 245 4.97 17.15 -6.01
C CYS A 245 6.44 17.56 -6.14
N LEU A 246 6.94 18.47 -5.29
CA LEU A 246 8.35 18.90 -5.29
C LEU A 246 9.33 17.75 -5.04
N PHE A 247 8.95 16.76 -4.22
CA PHE A 247 9.79 15.58 -4.00
C PHE A 247 9.95 14.78 -5.30
N HIS A 248 8.85 14.51 -6.01
CA HIS A 248 8.91 13.79 -7.28
C HIS A 248 9.60 14.56 -8.40
N TYR A 249 9.52 15.90 -8.37
CA TYR A 249 10.31 16.75 -9.26
C TYR A 249 11.81 16.52 -9.03
N GLY A 250 12.27 16.55 -7.78
CA GLY A 250 13.67 16.25 -7.44
C GLY A 250 14.06 14.82 -7.81
N GLN A 251 13.18 13.84 -7.58
CA GLN A 251 13.41 12.44 -7.98
C GLN A 251 13.56 12.26 -9.49
N CYS A 252 12.84 13.05 -10.31
CA CYS A 252 13.00 13.01 -11.77
C CYS A 252 14.41 13.46 -12.19
N ILE A 253 14.90 14.56 -11.61
CA ILE A 253 16.23 15.10 -11.90
C ILE A 253 17.32 14.12 -11.42
N TRP A 254 17.19 13.61 -10.21
CA TRP A 254 18.14 12.65 -9.66
C TRP A 254 18.22 11.36 -10.48
N ARG A 255 17.08 10.81 -10.92
CA ARG A 255 17.08 9.63 -11.80
C ARG A 255 17.81 9.90 -13.12
N HIS A 256 17.63 11.08 -13.71
CA HIS A 256 18.34 11.44 -14.95
C HIS A 256 19.86 11.54 -14.73
N ILE A 257 20.30 12.09 -13.60
CA ILE A 257 21.72 12.12 -13.20
C ILE A 257 22.28 10.69 -13.11
N GLN A 258 21.54 9.77 -12.49
CA GLN A 258 21.96 8.36 -12.36
C GLN A 258 22.02 7.64 -13.71
N GLU A 259 20.99 7.80 -14.55
CA GLU A 259 20.87 7.13 -15.85
C GLU A 259 21.98 7.56 -16.84
N ASN A 260 22.53 8.76 -16.68
CA ASN A 260 23.59 9.30 -17.53
C ASN A 260 24.99 9.20 -16.89
N GLY A 261 25.14 8.46 -15.79
CA GLY A 261 26.45 8.23 -15.15
C GLY A 261 27.05 9.45 -14.44
N LEU A 262 26.25 10.50 -14.20
CA LEU A 262 26.69 11.75 -13.57
C LEU A 262 26.72 11.67 -12.03
N SER A 263 26.47 10.49 -11.45
CA SER A 263 26.43 10.31 -9.98
C SER A 263 27.80 10.55 -9.33
N THR A 264 28.87 10.01 -9.90
CA THR A 264 30.23 10.24 -9.38
C THR A 264 30.59 11.73 -9.46
N LYS A 265 30.24 12.40 -10.56
CA LYS A 265 30.45 13.85 -10.70
C LYS A 265 29.65 14.65 -9.66
N TYR A 266 28.41 14.24 -9.37
CA TYR A 266 27.63 14.81 -8.28
C TYR A 266 28.27 14.61 -6.90
N ASP A 267 28.99 13.51 -6.67
CA ASP A 267 29.62 13.27 -5.37
C ASP A 267 30.97 13.99 -5.23
N ASP A 268 31.73 14.12 -6.32
CA ASP A 268 33.12 14.58 -6.30
C ASP A 268 33.32 16.04 -6.75
N ASP A 269 32.37 16.63 -7.50
CA ASP A 269 32.46 18.00 -8.04
C ASP A 269 31.48 18.95 -7.32
N GLU A 270 32.04 19.86 -6.53
CA GLU A 270 31.28 20.85 -5.76
C GLU A 270 30.50 21.84 -6.65
N ASN A 271 31.06 22.24 -7.79
CA ASN A 271 30.41 23.19 -8.71
C ASN A 271 29.23 22.52 -9.40
N PHE A 272 29.41 21.30 -9.92
CA PHE A 272 28.32 20.53 -10.51
C PHE A 272 27.21 20.28 -9.47
N THR A 273 27.57 19.90 -8.25
CA THR A 273 26.63 19.74 -7.13
C THR A 273 25.84 21.01 -6.86
N LEU A 274 26.52 22.15 -6.80
CA LEU A 274 25.89 23.44 -6.56
C LEU A 274 24.92 23.80 -7.69
N ASN A 275 25.29 23.59 -8.95
CA ASN A 275 24.45 23.89 -10.09
C ASN A 275 23.20 22.97 -10.14
N VAL A 276 23.35 21.69 -9.80
CA VAL A 276 22.20 20.78 -9.63
C VAL A 276 21.28 21.26 -8.49
N ARG A 277 21.85 21.75 -7.38
CA ARG A 277 21.05 22.34 -6.29
C ARG A 277 20.32 23.62 -6.71
N LYS A 278 20.92 24.44 -7.58
CA LYS A 278 20.26 25.60 -8.19
C LYS A 278 19.11 25.16 -9.11
N LEU A 279 19.27 24.10 -9.90
CA LEU A 279 18.15 23.53 -10.67
C LEU A 279 17.02 23.09 -9.72
N LEU A 280 17.33 22.38 -8.64
CA LEU A 280 16.36 21.94 -7.63
C LEU A 280 15.67 23.09 -6.88
N SER A 281 16.22 24.32 -6.93
CA SER A 281 15.64 25.50 -6.30
C SER A 281 14.75 26.33 -7.24
N LEU A 282 14.76 26.07 -8.55
CA LEU A 282 13.89 26.76 -9.51
C LEU A 282 12.38 26.74 -9.18
N PRO A 283 11.82 25.69 -8.54
CA PRO A 283 10.41 25.73 -8.09
C PRO A 283 10.10 26.86 -7.11
N PHE A 284 11.10 27.46 -6.47
CA PHE A 284 10.98 28.55 -5.50
C PHE A 284 11.18 29.94 -6.11
N VAL A 285 11.45 30.03 -7.41
CA VAL A 285 11.55 31.31 -8.12
C VAL A 285 10.14 31.72 -8.57
N PRO A 286 9.77 33.02 -8.58
CA PRO A 286 8.51 33.46 -9.18
C PRO A 286 8.35 32.88 -10.60
N ALA A 287 7.16 32.38 -10.93
CA ALA A 287 6.95 31.65 -12.19
C ALA A 287 7.33 32.45 -13.45
N SER A 288 7.22 33.78 -13.42
CA SER A 288 7.64 34.68 -14.49
C SER A 288 9.16 34.76 -14.69
N GLU A 289 9.95 34.51 -13.65
CA GLU A 289 11.42 34.63 -13.64
C GLU A 289 12.13 33.28 -13.82
N VAL A 290 11.41 32.17 -13.74
CA VAL A 290 11.95 30.80 -13.85
C VAL A 290 12.79 30.60 -15.11
N ILE A 291 12.35 31.13 -16.24
CA ILE A 291 13.06 30.96 -17.52
C ILE A 291 14.40 31.68 -17.48
N GLU A 292 14.43 32.92 -16.99
CA GLU A 292 15.67 33.70 -16.88
C GLU A 292 16.63 33.07 -15.88
N ALA A 293 16.12 32.66 -14.71
CA ALA A 293 16.93 31.96 -13.70
C ALA A 293 17.52 30.65 -14.24
N PHE A 294 16.75 29.88 -15.03
CA PHE A 294 17.28 28.66 -15.65
C PHE A 294 18.42 28.95 -16.62
N GLU A 295 18.31 29.98 -17.44
CA GLU A 295 19.35 30.34 -18.42
C GLU A 295 20.68 30.69 -17.74
N LEU A 296 20.63 31.46 -16.66
CA LEU A 296 21.82 31.78 -15.86
C LEU A 296 22.47 30.53 -15.25
N ILE A 297 21.67 29.55 -14.81
CA ILE A 297 22.17 28.30 -14.25
C ILE A 297 22.72 27.38 -15.35
N ALA A 298 22.06 27.33 -16.50
CA ALA A 298 22.45 26.50 -17.63
C ALA A 298 23.84 26.88 -18.15
N ASP A 299 24.14 28.18 -18.21
CA ASP A 299 25.45 28.70 -18.65
C ASP A 299 26.61 28.37 -17.68
N GLU A 300 26.31 27.93 -16.45
CA GLU A 300 27.33 27.52 -15.46
C GLU A 300 27.70 26.03 -15.55
N PHE A 301 26.94 25.22 -16.29
CA PHE A 301 27.26 23.81 -16.50
C PHE A 301 28.34 23.64 -17.56
N ASP A 302 29.19 22.63 -17.39
CA ASP A 302 30.16 22.21 -18.42
C ASP A 302 29.54 21.23 -19.43
N ASP A 303 30.23 21.02 -20.54
CA ASP A 303 29.78 20.17 -21.65
C ASP A 303 29.48 18.72 -21.23
N GLU A 304 30.10 18.22 -20.15
CA GLU A 304 29.80 16.87 -19.64
C GLU A 304 28.38 16.76 -19.06
N ALA A 305 27.78 17.89 -18.66
CA ALA A 305 26.44 17.99 -18.12
C ALA A 305 25.36 18.34 -19.16
N ASP A 306 25.71 18.48 -20.44
CA ASP A 306 24.78 18.84 -21.52
C ASP A 306 23.53 17.96 -21.51
N THR A 307 23.70 16.65 -21.31
CA THR A 307 22.58 15.70 -21.26
C THR A 307 21.56 16.01 -20.15
N LEU A 308 22.00 16.56 -19.02
CA LEU A 308 21.15 16.99 -17.92
C LEU A 308 20.46 18.31 -18.24
N VAL A 309 21.20 19.28 -18.79
CA VAL A 309 20.68 20.60 -19.14
C VAL A 309 19.63 20.49 -20.25
N GLU A 310 19.90 19.74 -21.31
CA GLU A 310 18.96 19.48 -22.40
C GLU A 310 17.69 18.76 -21.91
N TYR A 311 17.85 17.76 -21.05
CA TYR A 311 16.73 17.08 -20.41
C TYR A 311 15.88 18.07 -19.61
N TYR A 312 16.54 18.90 -18.80
CA TYR A 312 15.88 19.85 -17.94
C TYR A 312 15.12 20.89 -18.76
N GLU A 313 15.77 21.47 -19.77
CA GLU A 313 15.18 22.45 -20.66
C GLU A 313 13.96 21.84 -21.36
N LYS A 314 14.08 20.67 -21.99
CA LYS A 314 12.98 20.01 -22.71
C LYS A 314 11.82 19.63 -21.80
N THR A 315 12.09 19.18 -20.59
CA THR A 315 11.07 18.63 -19.68
C THR A 315 10.33 19.73 -18.93
N TRP A 316 11.05 20.74 -18.42
CA TRP A 316 10.54 21.68 -17.41
C TRP A 316 10.41 23.13 -17.92
N ILE A 317 11.22 23.55 -18.90
CA ILE A 317 11.30 24.96 -19.35
C ILE A 317 10.71 25.18 -20.75
N GLY A 318 10.98 24.26 -21.67
CA GLY A 318 10.67 24.33 -23.09
C GLY A 318 11.86 24.81 -23.91
N GLU A 319 12.34 23.99 -24.85
CA GLU A 319 13.48 24.29 -25.71
C GLU A 319 13.27 25.60 -26.51
N LYS A 320 14.33 26.36 -26.71
CA LYS A 320 14.32 27.52 -27.63
C LYS A 320 13.91 27.08 -29.05
N LYS A 321 13.00 27.83 -29.67
CA LYS A 321 12.67 27.65 -31.09
C LYS A 321 13.75 28.31 -31.95
N LYS A 322 13.94 27.78 -33.17
CA LYS A 322 14.84 28.37 -34.16
C LYS A 322 14.43 29.82 -34.45
N ARG A 323 15.43 30.67 -34.72
CA ARG A 323 15.27 32.07 -35.16
C ARG A 323 14.51 32.98 -34.17
N GLY A 324 14.62 32.71 -32.87
CA GLY A 324 14.08 33.61 -31.83
C GLY A 324 12.54 33.61 -31.69
N ALA A 325 11.85 32.61 -32.23
CA ALA A 325 10.38 32.51 -32.20
C ALA A 325 9.79 32.10 -30.82
N GLY A 326 10.49 32.39 -29.72
CA GLY A 326 10.15 31.96 -28.36
C GLY A 326 10.55 30.51 -28.05
N ARG A 327 9.84 29.88 -27.10
CA ARG A 327 10.10 28.50 -26.65
C ARG A 327 9.04 27.50 -27.12
N LYS A 328 9.41 26.23 -27.21
CA LYS A 328 8.47 25.10 -27.34
C LYS A 328 7.72 24.90 -26.02
N LYS A 329 6.56 24.24 -26.07
CA LYS A 329 5.85 23.86 -24.85
C LYS A 329 6.64 22.77 -24.13
N PRO A 330 7.00 22.94 -22.84
CA PRO A 330 7.63 21.88 -22.06
C PRO A 330 6.70 20.68 -21.88
N LYS A 331 7.26 19.54 -21.51
CA LYS A 331 6.47 18.36 -21.11
C LYS A 331 5.58 18.71 -19.91
N PHE A 332 6.13 19.44 -18.94
CA PHE A 332 5.42 19.92 -17.76
C PHE A 332 5.60 21.44 -17.64
N ASN A 333 4.50 22.20 -17.71
CA ASN A 333 4.55 23.66 -17.60
C ASN A 333 5.11 24.08 -16.23
N ASN A 334 5.84 25.19 -16.15
CA ASN A 334 6.41 25.67 -14.89
C ASN A 334 5.36 25.96 -13.83
N GLU A 335 4.19 26.48 -14.21
CA GLU A 335 3.04 26.63 -13.32
C GLU A 335 2.64 25.33 -12.61
N LEU A 336 2.87 24.16 -13.22
CA LEU A 336 2.56 22.89 -12.60
C LEU A 336 3.51 22.58 -11.43
N TRP A 337 4.82 22.71 -11.64
CA TRP A 337 5.82 22.26 -10.67
C TRP A 337 6.35 23.37 -9.75
N ASN A 338 6.00 24.63 -10.02
CA ASN A 338 6.37 25.76 -9.19
C ASN A 338 5.63 25.74 -7.85
N VAL A 339 6.35 26.06 -6.78
CA VAL A 339 5.84 26.06 -5.40
C VAL A 339 5.95 27.42 -4.71
N TYR A 340 6.39 28.48 -5.41
CA TYR A 340 6.59 29.81 -4.84
C TYR A 340 5.35 30.31 -4.07
N GLU A 341 4.20 30.33 -4.73
CA GLU A 341 2.92 30.72 -4.11
C GLU A 341 2.53 29.80 -2.94
N ARG A 342 2.87 28.51 -3.01
CA ARG A 342 2.56 27.58 -1.92
C ARG A 342 3.42 27.85 -0.69
N VAL A 343 4.66 28.28 -0.86
CA VAL A 343 5.53 28.70 0.25
C VAL A 343 4.95 29.93 0.94
N ILE A 344 4.54 30.93 0.16
CA ILE A 344 3.96 32.18 0.68
C ILE A 344 2.69 31.90 1.48
N ASN A 345 1.86 30.98 1.00
CA ASN A 345 0.58 30.62 1.62
C ASN A 345 0.68 29.51 2.68
N ASP A 346 1.89 29.11 3.10
CA ASP A 346 2.14 28.01 4.05
C ASP A 346 1.44 26.68 3.69
N LEU A 347 1.36 26.39 2.39
CA LEU A 347 0.73 25.20 1.86
C LEU A 347 1.74 24.06 1.63
N PRO A 348 1.33 22.78 1.77
CA PRO A 348 2.21 21.65 1.52
C PRO A 348 2.78 21.65 0.10
N ARG A 349 4.10 21.48 -0.04
CA ARG A 349 4.83 21.54 -1.32
C ARG A 349 5.11 20.16 -1.93
N SER A 350 4.96 19.11 -1.13
CA SER A 350 5.21 17.73 -1.54
C SER A 350 4.14 16.80 -0.98
N ASN A 351 4.12 15.60 -1.52
CA ASN A 351 3.21 14.53 -1.12
C ASN A 351 3.79 13.64 -0.01
N ASN A 352 4.82 14.10 0.71
CA ASN A 352 5.53 13.30 1.71
C ASN A 352 4.61 12.70 2.77
N SER A 353 3.56 13.42 3.17
CA SER A 353 2.57 12.93 4.13
C SER A 353 1.80 11.72 3.57
N VAL A 354 1.49 11.75 2.27
CA VAL A 354 0.80 10.65 1.57
C VAL A 354 1.74 9.47 1.36
N GLU A 355 2.98 9.70 0.91
CA GLU A 355 3.99 8.63 0.78
C GLU A 355 4.33 7.98 2.13
N ALA A 356 4.47 8.80 3.18
CA ALA A 356 4.67 8.32 4.54
C ALA A 356 3.47 7.50 5.01
N TRP A 357 2.25 7.92 4.64
CA TRP A 357 1.04 7.16 4.90
C TRP A 357 1.05 5.81 4.15
N HIS A 358 1.32 5.78 2.85
CA HIS A 358 1.45 4.54 2.05
C HIS A 358 2.49 3.59 2.63
N SER A 359 3.66 4.10 3.01
CA SER A 359 4.73 3.31 3.61
C SER A 359 4.30 2.73 4.96
N ALA A 360 3.70 3.55 5.83
CA ALA A 360 3.20 3.09 7.12
C ALA A 360 2.04 2.09 6.96
N PHE A 361 1.15 2.31 6.00
CA PHE A 361 0.06 1.40 5.68
C PHE A 361 0.55 0.07 5.15
N ALA A 362 1.53 0.07 4.22
CA ALA A 362 2.18 -1.14 3.73
C ALA A 362 2.81 -1.97 4.85
N ASN A 363 3.46 -1.31 5.80
CA ASN A 363 4.00 -1.97 6.99
C ASN A 363 2.88 -2.61 7.84
N ARG A 364 1.73 -1.94 8.02
CA ARG A 364 0.57 -2.48 8.78
C ARG A 364 -0.17 -3.61 8.05
N VAL A 365 -0.17 -3.62 6.72
CA VAL A 365 -0.68 -4.74 5.91
C VAL A 365 0.26 -5.95 6.03
N SER A 366 1.58 -5.70 6.16
CA SER A 366 2.64 -6.69 6.38
C SER A 366 2.66 -7.84 5.35
N MET A 367 2.17 -7.58 4.13
CA MET A 367 2.02 -8.60 3.08
C MET A 367 2.03 -7.93 1.72
N ALA A 368 2.86 -8.43 0.81
CA ALA A 368 2.76 -8.11 -0.60
C ALA A 368 1.55 -8.83 -1.21
N HIS A 369 0.75 -8.09 -1.98
CA HIS A 369 -0.42 -8.60 -2.71
C HIS A 369 -1.42 -9.40 -1.84
N PRO A 370 -2.05 -8.77 -0.83
CA PRO A 370 -3.14 -9.39 -0.07
C PRO A 370 -4.33 -9.74 -0.97
N SER A 371 -5.24 -10.59 -0.48
CA SER A 371 -6.56 -10.72 -1.12
C SER A 371 -7.35 -9.42 -0.98
N VAL A 372 -8.27 -9.17 -1.91
CA VAL A 372 -9.16 -7.99 -1.89
C VAL A 372 -9.82 -7.82 -0.52
N ALA A 373 -10.39 -8.90 0.02
CA ALA A 373 -11.05 -8.85 1.32
C ALA A 373 -10.09 -8.54 2.50
N LYS A 374 -8.85 -9.03 2.44
CA LYS A 374 -7.87 -8.72 3.49
C LYS A 374 -7.41 -7.26 3.41
N LEU A 375 -7.25 -6.73 2.20
CA LEU A 375 -6.96 -5.32 2.02
C LEU A 375 -8.13 -4.45 2.48
N ALA A 376 -9.36 -4.81 2.12
CA ALA A 376 -10.57 -4.12 2.57
C ALA A 376 -10.67 -4.05 4.10
N ASP A 377 -10.41 -5.16 4.81
CA ASP A 377 -10.34 -5.18 6.28
C ASP A 377 -9.24 -4.24 6.83
N LYS A 378 -8.09 -4.16 6.14
CA LYS A 378 -7.00 -3.23 6.51
C LYS A 378 -7.36 -1.77 6.26
N ILE A 379 -8.03 -1.47 5.14
CA ILE A 379 -8.55 -0.13 4.84
C ILE A 379 -9.63 0.25 5.87
N ARG A 380 -10.49 -0.70 6.30
CA ARG A 380 -11.49 -0.48 7.36
C ARG A 380 -10.84 -0.15 8.71
N GLN A 381 -9.79 -0.88 9.09
CA GLN A 381 -9.00 -0.58 10.29
C GLN A 381 -8.35 0.81 10.22
N GLU A 382 -7.87 1.23 9.04
CA GLU A 382 -7.37 2.59 8.83
C GLU A 382 -8.44 3.65 9.01
N GLN A 383 -9.61 3.44 8.38
CA GLN A 383 -10.75 4.35 8.51
C GLN A 383 -11.14 4.55 9.97
N SER A 384 -11.24 3.46 10.74
CA SER A 384 -11.56 3.49 12.18
C SER A 384 -10.57 4.34 12.99
N LYS A 385 -9.27 4.25 12.64
CA LYS A 385 -8.24 5.11 13.23
C LYS A 385 -8.41 6.57 12.82
N PHE A 386 -8.63 6.85 11.53
CA PHE A 386 -8.75 8.22 11.04
C PHE A 386 -9.98 8.94 11.58
N GLU A 387 -11.08 8.25 11.80
CA GLU A 387 -12.25 8.82 12.47
C GLU A 387 -11.89 9.37 13.86
N ILE A 388 -11.05 8.66 14.61
CA ILE A 388 -10.55 9.13 15.92
C ILE A 388 -9.65 10.35 15.72
N ASP A 389 -8.71 10.30 14.78
CA ASP A 389 -7.78 11.40 14.50
C ASP A 389 -8.54 12.67 14.06
N ILE A 390 -9.60 12.54 13.25
CA ILE A 390 -10.45 13.65 12.80
C ILE A 390 -11.17 14.31 13.99
N GLU A 391 -11.77 13.53 14.89
CA GLU A 391 -12.42 14.08 16.10
C GLU A 391 -11.42 14.80 17.01
N GLN A 392 -10.21 14.25 17.14
CA GLN A 392 -9.12 14.89 17.88
C GLN A 392 -8.71 16.23 17.27
N ILE A 393 -8.55 16.28 15.94
CA ILE A 393 -8.26 17.52 15.19
C ILE A 393 -9.37 18.57 15.39
N PHE A 394 -10.63 18.16 15.40
CA PHE A 394 -11.74 19.07 15.67
C PHE A 394 -11.69 19.65 17.07
N GLN A 395 -11.28 18.85 18.07
CA GLN A 395 -11.06 19.27 19.45
C GLN A 395 -9.76 20.06 19.68
N GLY A 396 -8.98 20.34 18.62
CA GLY A 396 -7.73 21.10 18.70
C GLY A 396 -6.52 20.29 19.16
N HIS A 397 -6.63 18.96 19.28
CA HIS A 397 -5.48 18.10 19.47
C HIS A 397 -4.71 18.02 18.15
N GLN A 398 -3.40 18.23 18.21
CA GLN A 398 -2.55 17.91 17.07
C GLN A 398 -2.23 16.42 17.10
N PRO A 399 -2.66 15.62 16.10
CA PRO A 399 -2.22 14.24 16.02
C PRO A 399 -0.69 14.21 15.95
N GLN A 400 -0.08 13.21 16.58
CA GLN A 400 1.37 12.97 16.47
C GLN A 400 1.71 12.48 15.05
N LEU A 401 1.58 13.35 14.08
CA LEU A 401 2.22 13.19 12.79
C LEU A 401 3.71 13.32 13.08
N LYS A 402 4.50 12.33 12.63
CA LYS A 402 5.93 12.56 12.49
C LYS A 402 6.07 13.87 11.75
N LYS A 403 6.66 14.89 12.41
CA LYS A 403 6.91 16.20 11.83
C LYS A 403 7.31 15.97 10.37
N CYS A 404 6.62 16.63 9.44
CA CYS A 404 7.14 16.79 8.09
C CYS A 404 8.59 17.21 8.27
N GLY A 405 9.52 16.30 7.98
CA GLY A 405 10.92 16.60 8.09
C GLY A 405 11.14 17.82 7.22
N ASN A 406 11.60 18.92 7.82
CA ASN A 406 12.26 19.98 7.07
C ASN A 406 13.17 19.28 6.06
N PHE A 407 13.05 19.68 4.79
CA PHE A 407 13.83 19.23 3.64
C PHE A 407 15.14 18.57 4.07
N GLY A 408 15.08 17.26 4.18
CA GLY A 408 16.16 16.38 4.52
C GLY A 408 15.93 15.18 3.63
N PHE A 409 16.42 15.28 2.40
CA PHE A 409 16.60 14.12 1.54
C PHE A 409 17.30 13.05 2.40
N LYS A 410 16.69 11.87 2.52
CA LYS A 410 17.24 10.72 3.25
C LYS A 410 17.54 9.62 2.25
N SER A 411 18.78 9.58 1.80
CA SER A 411 19.57 8.39 1.54
C SER A 411 20.45 8.23 2.77
N GLU A 412 20.91 7.03 3.06
CA GLU A 412 21.88 6.75 4.12
C GLU A 412 23.29 7.24 3.75
N SER A 413 23.38 8.44 3.18
CA SER A 413 24.59 9.18 2.88
C SER A 413 24.25 10.66 2.65
N TYR A 414 23.80 11.38 3.69
CA TYR A 414 23.63 12.84 3.62
C TYR A 414 24.34 13.54 4.77
N VAL A 415 25.28 14.40 4.38
CA VAL A 415 26.01 15.32 5.24
C VAL A 415 25.84 16.73 4.66
N TYR A 416 25.44 17.63 5.56
CA TYR A 416 25.32 19.10 5.47
C TYR A 416 24.21 19.75 4.62
N PHE A 417 23.12 20.10 5.31
CA PHE A 417 22.49 21.42 5.20
C PHE A 417 22.41 22.04 6.60
N LYS A 418 23.44 22.80 6.99
CA LYS A 418 23.35 23.89 7.97
C LYS A 418 24.58 24.80 7.84
N LYS A 419 24.28 26.01 7.36
CA LYS A 419 25.16 27.18 7.14
C LYS A 419 26.19 27.05 6.04
#